data_AF-A0A851VP36-F1
#
_entry.id   AF-A0A851VP36-F1
#
_cell.length_a   1.000
_cell.length_b   1.000
_cell.length_c   1.000
_cell.angle_alpha   90.00
_cell.angle_beta   90.00
_cell.angle_gamma   90.00
#
_symmetry.space_group_name_H-M   'P 1'
#
loop_
_entity.id
_entity.type
_entity.pdbx_description
1 polymer ?
#
loop_
_entity_poly.entity_id
_entity_poly.type
_entity_poly.pdbx_seq_one_letter_code
_entity_poly.pdbx_strand_id
1 'polypeptide(L)'
;PQLLQPAEPRIADPRRTWISFVHRPDDGNNSKRRCKGKDKKLRGLVGPPGPPGPQGPPGVPGAEITREILLQEFKEILKEAMEQRASQPIPAHPSPLPLLLALEQLPPAQRRLPEAFHCQLKAPVLVDKKTLVELQNFQSPLAKGAFLRGTGLDLASGRFTAPVGGIYQFSANVHIDHSELKSKVQLRARDNVRVLICIESLCHRH
;
A
#
# COMPACT_ATOMS: atom_id res chain seq x y z
N PRO A 1 28.19 37.92 17.36
CA PRO A 1 26.82 37.39 17.52
C PRO A 1 26.56 36.26 16.51
N GLN A 2 26.54 35.02 16.99
CA GLN A 2 26.31 33.82 16.19
C GLN A 2 24.86 33.83 15.66
N LEU A 3 24.68 33.74 14.34
CA LEU A 3 23.37 33.61 13.70
C LEU A 3 22.99 32.13 13.61
N LEU A 4 21.91 31.78 14.30
CA LEU A 4 21.27 30.46 14.29
C LEU A 4 20.82 30.09 12.87
N GLN A 5 21.30 28.95 12.38
CA GLN A 5 20.80 28.31 11.17
C GLN A 5 19.38 27.77 11.39
N PRO A 6 18.47 27.87 10.41
CA PRO A 6 17.17 27.22 10.50
C PRO A 6 17.34 25.70 10.36
N ALA A 7 16.76 24.95 11.29
CA ALA A 7 16.79 23.50 11.27
C ALA A 7 16.03 22.97 10.03
N GLU A 8 16.74 22.27 9.15
CA GLU A 8 16.15 21.53 8.03
C GLU A 8 15.01 20.62 8.52
N PRO A 9 13.92 20.48 7.75
CA PRO A 9 12.89 19.50 8.04
C PRO A 9 13.52 18.12 7.95
N ARG A 10 13.79 17.53 9.12
CA ARG A 10 14.36 16.19 9.24
C ARG A 10 13.44 15.23 8.50
N ILE A 11 13.89 14.77 7.33
CA ILE A 11 13.23 13.71 6.57
C ILE A 11 13.17 12.50 7.50
N ALA A 12 11.95 12.21 7.98
CA ALA A 12 11.73 11.15 8.94
C ALA A 12 12.01 9.81 8.26
N ASP A 13 13.05 9.11 8.73
CA ASP A 13 13.42 7.78 8.24
C ASP A 13 12.21 6.82 8.38
N PRO A 14 11.63 6.34 7.27
CA PRO A 14 10.46 5.49 7.29
C PRO A 14 10.72 4.18 8.04
N ARG A 15 11.96 3.67 8.01
CA ARG A 15 12.35 2.44 8.69
C ARG A 15 12.35 2.60 10.20
N ARG A 16 12.88 3.72 10.71
CA ARG A 16 12.84 4.06 12.14
C ARG A 16 11.42 4.29 12.66
N THR A 17 10.57 4.88 11.83
CA THR A 17 9.16 5.13 12.15
C THR A 17 8.38 3.80 12.23
N TRP A 18 8.62 2.89 11.28
CA TRP A 18 8.04 1.54 11.28
C TRP A 18 8.49 0.71 12.49
N ILE A 19 9.78 0.69 12.79
CA ILE A 19 10.32 -0.01 13.97
C ILE A 19 9.69 0.52 15.25
N SER A 20 9.52 1.84 15.38
CA SER A 20 8.85 2.45 16.55
C SER A 20 7.37 2.06 16.65
N PHE A 21 6.68 1.87 15.53
CA PHE A 21 5.29 1.43 15.50
C PHE A 21 5.15 -0.03 15.94
N VAL A 22 6.01 -0.92 15.42
CA VAL A 22 5.99 -2.36 15.74
C VAL A 22 6.37 -2.64 17.19
N HIS A 23 7.30 -1.84 17.74
CA HIS A 23 7.73 -1.98 19.13
C HIS A 23 6.93 -1.14 20.13
N ARG A 24 5.78 -0.57 19.74
CA ARG A 24 4.89 0.03 20.73
C ARG A 24 4.45 -1.08 21.69
N PRO A 25 4.75 -0.97 23.00
CA PRO A 25 4.17 -1.88 23.97
C PRO A 25 2.65 -1.74 23.88
N ASP A 26 1.95 -2.88 23.95
CA ASP A 26 0.50 -2.94 24.02
C ASP A 26 0.02 -2.24 25.31
N ASP A 27 -0.11 -0.91 25.27
CA ASP A 27 -0.99 -0.17 26.16
C ASP A 27 -2.43 -0.40 25.69
N GLY A 28 -2.83 -1.67 25.79
CA GLY A 28 -4.19 -2.08 25.68
C GLY A 28 -5.00 -1.48 26.82
N ASN A 29 -6.21 -1.05 26.44
CA ASN A 29 -7.42 -0.98 27.26
C ASN A 29 -7.87 0.42 27.71
N ASN A 30 -9.07 0.78 27.23
CA ASN A 30 -9.94 1.90 27.61
C ASN A 30 -9.75 3.26 26.92
N SER A 31 -10.26 3.40 25.69
CA SER A 31 -11.01 4.63 25.35
C SER A 31 -12.09 4.40 24.28
N LYS A 32 -13.12 3.60 24.61
CA LYS A 32 -14.46 3.87 24.07
C LYS A 32 -14.93 5.22 24.62
N ARG A 33 -14.50 6.34 24.02
CA ARG A 33 -15.14 7.65 24.23
C ARG A 33 -15.82 8.09 22.95
N ARG A 34 -17.10 7.72 22.92
CA ARG A 34 -18.18 8.28 22.12
C ARG A 34 -18.17 9.81 22.30
N CYS A 35 -17.60 10.57 21.37
CA CYS A 35 -17.73 12.03 21.40
C CYS A 35 -19.02 12.45 20.68
N LYS A 36 -20.13 12.37 21.42
CA LYS A 36 -21.29 13.27 21.25
C LYS A 36 -21.02 14.49 22.14
N GLY A 37 -20.98 15.69 21.56
CA GLY A 37 -20.93 16.94 22.32
C GLY A 37 -20.50 18.10 21.43
N LYS A 38 -21.45 18.83 20.85
CA LYS A 38 -21.99 20.10 21.38
C LYS A 38 -20.96 21.23 21.35
N ASP A 39 -21.21 22.14 20.40
CA ASP A 39 -20.81 23.54 20.38
C ASP A 39 -20.37 24.07 21.74
N LYS A 40 -19.08 24.39 21.85
CA LYS A 40 -18.57 25.32 22.85
C LYS A 40 -17.85 26.42 22.10
N LYS A 41 -18.62 27.42 21.67
CA LYS A 41 -18.10 28.76 21.38
C LYS A 41 -17.37 29.25 22.62
N LEU A 42 -16.05 29.23 22.58
CA LEU A 42 -15.25 29.97 23.55
C LEU A 42 -15.41 31.45 23.21
N ARG A 43 -16.10 32.15 24.11
CA ARG A 43 -16.12 33.61 24.22
C ARG A 43 -14.70 34.05 24.57
N GLY A 44 -13.87 34.26 23.55
CA GLY A 44 -12.67 35.09 23.64
C GLY A 44 -13.08 36.51 23.28
N LEU A 45 -12.86 37.44 24.20
CA LEU A 45 -13.06 38.87 23.97
C LEU A 45 -12.15 39.31 22.81
N VAL A 46 -12.72 39.48 21.62
CA VAL A 46 -12.02 40.08 20.49
C VAL A 46 -11.87 41.55 20.82
N GLY A 47 -10.66 41.95 21.26
CA GLY A 47 -10.28 43.36 21.28
C GLY A 47 -10.43 43.97 19.88
N PRO A 48 -10.67 45.29 19.76
CA PRO A 48 -10.81 45.91 18.46
C PRO A 48 -9.61 45.56 17.57
N PRO A 49 -9.83 45.32 16.26
CA PRO A 49 -8.73 45.05 15.34
C PRO A 49 -7.72 46.20 15.44
N GLY A 50 -6.45 45.84 15.67
CA GLY A 50 -5.37 46.82 15.74
C GLY A 50 -5.32 47.65 14.45
N PRO A 51 -4.83 48.90 14.51
CA PRO A 51 -4.68 49.72 13.32
C PRO A 51 -3.83 48.97 12.26
N PRO A 52 -4.12 49.15 10.96
CA PRO A 52 -3.29 48.60 9.90
C PRO A 52 -1.83 48.99 10.15
N GLY A 53 -0.94 47.99 10.16
CA GLY A 53 0.49 48.24 10.30
C GLY A 53 0.98 49.19 9.19
N PRO A 54 2.04 49.98 9.43
CA PRO A 54 2.63 50.81 8.40
C PRO A 54 3.01 49.96 7.19
N GLN A 55 2.79 50.50 5.99
CA GLN A 55 3.17 49.82 4.75
C GLN A 55 4.67 49.52 4.78
N GLY A 56 5.04 48.26 4.58
CA GLY A 56 6.43 47.84 4.55
C GLY A 56 7.21 48.58 3.45
N PRO A 57 8.54 48.73 3.59
CA PRO A 57 9.35 49.37 2.56
C PRO A 57 9.18 48.64 1.21
N PRO A 58 9.29 49.36 0.07
CA PRO A 58 9.25 48.75 -1.25
C PRO A 58 10.22 47.58 -1.35
N GLY A 59 9.74 46.43 -1.82
CA GLY A 59 10.57 45.24 -2.01
C GLY A 59 11.72 45.54 -2.98
N VAL A 60 12.90 44.97 -2.70
CA VAL A 60 14.05 45.05 -3.62
C VAL A 60 13.63 44.52 -5.00
N PRO A 61 14.11 45.12 -6.11
CA PRO A 61 13.83 44.63 -7.45
C PRO A 61 14.19 43.15 -7.54
N GLY A 62 13.24 42.32 -7.99
CA GLY A 62 13.49 40.90 -8.22
C GLY A 62 14.64 40.73 -9.21
N ALA A 63 15.55 39.79 -8.95
CA ALA A 63 16.60 39.46 -9.89
C ALA A 63 15.96 39.10 -11.24
N GLU A 64 16.28 39.87 -12.28
CA GLU A 64 15.82 39.62 -13.65
C GLU A 64 16.55 38.40 -14.20
N ILE A 65 16.08 37.22 -13.81
CA ILE A 65 16.61 35.95 -14.30
C ILE A 65 15.90 35.66 -15.63
N THR A 66 16.61 35.82 -16.74
CA THR A 66 16.07 35.48 -18.05
C THR A 66 15.97 33.96 -18.22
N ARG A 67 15.06 33.51 -19.10
CA ARG A 67 14.83 32.08 -19.34
C ARG A 67 16.10 31.37 -19.84
N GLU A 68 16.93 32.10 -20.57
CA GLU A 68 18.17 31.62 -21.17
C GLU A 68 19.19 31.29 -20.08
N ILE A 69 19.28 32.11 -19.03
CA ILE A 69 20.19 31.89 -17.89
C ILE A 69 19.78 30.63 -17.13
N LEU A 70 18.49 30.46 -16.83
CA LEU A 70 17.97 29.25 -16.16
C LEU A 70 18.24 27.98 -16.96
N LEU A 71 18.03 28.04 -18.28
CA LEU A 71 18.30 26.90 -19.15
C LEU A 71 19.79 26.57 -19.22
N GLN A 72 20.66 27.57 -19.12
CA GLN A 72 22.10 27.38 -19.12
C GLN A 72 22.58 26.75 -17.81
N GLU A 73 22.08 27.23 -16.66
CA GLU A 73 22.35 26.62 -15.35
C GLU A 73 21.84 25.19 -15.28
N PHE A 74 20.64 24.92 -15.81
CA PHE A 74 20.09 23.58 -15.85
C PHE A 74 20.96 22.62 -16.69
N LYS A 75 21.50 23.08 -17.82
CA LYS A 75 22.41 22.28 -18.65
C LYS A 75 23.72 21.96 -17.94
N GLU A 76 24.28 22.92 -17.20
CA GLU A 76 25.48 22.72 -16.37
C GLU A 76 25.21 21.66 -15.29
N ILE A 77 24.08 21.76 -14.58
CA ILE A 77 23.68 20.78 -13.56
C ILE A 77 23.54 19.37 -14.16
N LEU A 78 22.90 19.25 -15.33
CA LEU A 78 22.77 17.95 -16.00
C LEU A 78 24.12 17.38 -16.41
N LYS A 79 25.03 18.22 -16.90
CA LYS A 79 26.38 17.84 -17.31
C LYS A 79 27.21 17.35 -16.11
N GLU A 80 27.14 18.06 -14.99
CA GLU A 80 27.82 17.66 -13.77
C GLU A 80 27.29 16.31 -13.25
N ALA A 81 25.96 16.14 -13.23
CA ALA A 81 25.33 14.90 -12.77
C ALA A 81 25.67 13.68 -13.64
N MET A 82 25.82 13.85 -14.96
CA MET A 82 26.23 12.75 -15.85
C MET A 82 27.71 12.40 -15.67
N GLU A 83 28.58 13.39 -15.46
CA GLU A 83 30.01 13.17 -15.23
C GLU A 83 30.26 12.47 -13.88
N GLN A 84 29.51 12.82 -12.82
CA GLN A 84 29.55 12.12 -11.53
C GLN A 84 29.12 10.65 -11.64
N ARG A 85 28.14 10.32 -12.49
CA ARG A 85 27.74 8.92 -12.74
C ARG A 85 28.76 8.15 -13.59
N ALA A 86 29.40 8.80 -14.56
CA ALA A 86 30.41 8.16 -15.41
C ALA A 86 31.71 7.84 -14.65
N SER A 87 32.02 8.64 -13.63
CA SER A 87 33.19 8.47 -12.77
C SER A 87 32.96 7.50 -11.60
N GLN A 88 31.72 7.00 -11.41
CA GLN A 88 31.41 6.06 -10.35
C GLN A 88 31.75 4.63 -10.80
N PRO A 89 32.75 3.96 -10.20
CA PRO A 89 33.08 2.58 -10.55
C PRO A 89 31.90 1.66 -10.23
N ILE A 90 31.59 0.74 -11.14
CA ILE A 90 30.57 -0.30 -10.97
C ILE A 90 30.82 -1.01 -9.65
N PRO A 91 29.93 -0.93 -8.64
CA PRO A 91 30.14 -1.65 -7.40
C PRO A 91 29.97 -3.15 -7.66
N ALA A 92 31.00 -3.93 -7.37
CA ALA A 92 30.97 -5.39 -7.38
C ALA A 92 30.16 -5.99 -6.21
N HIS A 93 29.16 -5.28 -5.67
CA HIS A 93 28.31 -5.77 -4.59
C HIS A 93 26.84 -5.34 -4.77
N PRO A 94 25.89 -6.24 -4.49
CA PRO A 94 24.47 -5.99 -4.66
C PRO A 94 23.98 -5.07 -3.54
N SER A 95 23.96 -3.77 -3.80
CA SER A 95 23.15 -2.82 -3.05
C SER A 95 21.67 -3.15 -3.26
N PRO A 96 20.82 -3.15 -2.22
CA PRO A 96 19.38 -3.32 -2.37
C PRO A 96 18.80 -2.05 -2.98
N LEU A 97 18.93 -1.90 -4.29
CA LEU A 97 18.11 -1.00 -5.07
C LEU A 97 16.63 -1.33 -4.76
N PRO A 98 15.74 -0.34 -4.67
CA PRO A 98 14.31 -0.61 -4.61
C PRO A 98 13.97 -1.51 -5.80
N LEU A 99 13.45 -2.71 -5.53
CA LEU A 99 13.15 -3.76 -6.51
C LEU A 99 12.47 -3.22 -7.80
N LEU A 100 11.73 -2.12 -7.68
CA LEU A 100 11.07 -1.42 -8.77
C LEU A 100 12.04 -0.86 -9.84
N LEU A 101 13.17 -0.27 -9.46
CA LEU A 101 14.14 0.28 -10.42
C LEU A 101 15.05 -0.79 -11.02
N ALA A 102 15.29 -1.88 -10.29
CA ALA A 102 16.02 -3.04 -10.80
C ALA A 102 15.23 -3.79 -11.88
N LEU A 103 13.90 -3.87 -11.73
CA LEU A 103 13.03 -4.47 -12.75
C LEU A 103 13.11 -3.73 -14.08
N GLU A 104 13.28 -2.41 -14.09
CA GLU A 104 13.44 -1.61 -15.32
C GLU A 104 14.76 -1.86 -16.07
N GLN A 105 15.73 -2.59 -15.49
CA GLN A 105 17.01 -2.89 -16.16
C GLN A 105 17.12 -4.34 -16.67
N LEU A 106 16.21 -5.24 -16.30
CA LEU A 106 16.22 -6.64 -16.79
C LEU A 106 15.59 -6.77 -18.19
N PRO A 107 16.09 -7.62 -19.09
CA PRO A 107 15.42 -7.95 -20.35
C PRO A 107 13.89 -8.19 -20.19
N PRO A 108 13.03 -7.80 -21.15
CA PRO A 108 11.57 -7.93 -21.04
C PRO A 108 11.06 -9.34 -20.73
N ALA A 109 11.85 -10.37 -21.04
CA ALA A 109 11.57 -11.77 -20.70
C ALA A 109 11.69 -12.04 -19.19
N GLN A 110 12.62 -11.38 -18.50
CA GLN A 110 12.84 -11.51 -17.06
C GLN A 110 11.92 -10.61 -16.21
N ARG A 111 11.28 -9.61 -16.81
CA ARG A 111 10.27 -8.76 -16.12
C ARG A 111 8.91 -9.43 -15.96
N ARG A 112 8.68 -10.58 -16.59
CA ARG A 112 7.38 -11.27 -16.53
C ARG A 112 7.35 -12.21 -15.34
N LEU A 113 6.37 -12.00 -14.46
CA LEU A 113 6.02 -12.97 -13.42
C LEU A 113 5.73 -14.33 -14.08
N PRO A 114 6.42 -15.42 -13.67
CA PRO A 114 6.26 -16.75 -14.27
C PRO A 114 4.89 -17.35 -13.97
N GLU A 115 4.42 -17.19 -12.73
CA GLU A 115 3.11 -17.63 -12.28
C GLU A 115 2.30 -16.41 -11.83
N ALA A 116 1.12 -16.23 -12.42
CA ALA A 116 0.19 -15.20 -12.03
C ALA A 116 -1.21 -15.61 -12.47
N PHE A 117 -2.17 -15.60 -11.56
CA PHE A 117 -3.55 -15.96 -11.90
C PHE A 117 -4.56 -15.10 -11.16
N HIS A 118 -5.73 -14.97 -11.77
CA HIS A 118 -6.93 -14.43 -11.21
C HIS A 118 -8.07 -15.37 -11.58
N CYS A 119 -8.74 -15.93 -10.57
CA CYS A 119 -9.82 -16.89 -10.75
C CYS A 119 -11.03 -16.51 -9.88
N GLN A 120 -12.21 -16.94 -10.30
CA GLN A 120 -13.46 -16.80 -9.55
C GLN A 120 -14.25 -18.10 -9.60
N LEU A 121 -15.17 -18.29 -8.66
CA LEU A 121 -16.11 -19.41 -8.73
C LEU A 121 -17.03 -19.27 -9.95
N LYS A 122 -17.34 -20.40 -10.61
CA LYS A 122 -18.31 -20.46 -11.71
C LYS A 122 -19.73 -20.12 -11.24
N ALA A 123 -20.08 -20.52 -10.02
CA ALA A 123 -21.38 -20.30 -9.42
C ALA A 123 -21.26 -20.14 -7.89
N PRO A 124 -22.27 -19.53 -7.23
CA PRO A 124 -22.36 -19.56 -5.77
C PRO A 124 -22.40 -20.98 -5.22
N VAL A 125 -21.78 -21.20 -4.07
CA VAL A 125 -21.75 -22.49 -3.37
C VAL A 125 -22.59 -22.38 -2.10
N LEU A 126 -23.55 -23.27 -1.94
CA LEU A 126 -24.32 -23.40 -0.70
C LEU A 126 -23.49 -24.16 0.35
N VAL A 127 -23.44 -23.62 1.56
CA VAL A 127 -22.68 -24.19 2.67
C VAL A 127 -23.62 -24.38 3.86
N ASP A 128 -23.84 -25.63 4.24
CA ASP A 128 -24.70 -25.98 5.35
C ASP A 128 -24.04 -25.67 6.70
N LYS A 129 -24.85 -25.46 7.74
CA LYS A 129 -24.33 -25.26 9.10
C LYS A 129 -23.53 -26.48 9.54
N LYS A 130 -22.41 -26.22 10.24
CA LYS A 130 -21.49 -27.26 10.77
C LYS A 130 -20.83 -28.12 9.68
N THR A 131 -20.72 -27.62 8.46
CA THR A 131 -19.97 -28.28 7.40
C THR A 131 -18.68 -27.53 7.09
N LEU A 132 -17.70 -28.28 6.58
CA LEU A 132 -16.51 -27.75 5.95
C LEU A 132 -16.60 -28.09 4.47
N VAL A 133 -16.49 -27.08 3.62
CA VAL A 133 -16.59 -27.24 2.17
C VAL A 133 -15.33 -26.69 1.52
N GLU A 134 -14.67 -27.52 0.73
CA GLU A 134 -13.58 -27.07 -0.15
C GLU A 134 -14.20 -26.48 -1.42
N LEU A 135 -13.89 -25.21 -1.69
CA LEU A 135 -14.36 -24.51 -2.87
C LEU A 135 -13.70 -25.09 -4.12
N GLN A 136 -14.50 -25.34 -5.16
CA GLN A 136 -14.08 -25.97 -6.41
C GLN A 136 -14.78 -25.29 -7.59
N ASN A 137 -14.49 -25.73 -8.82
CA ASN A 137 -15.11 -25.25 -10.06
C ASN A 137 -14.87 -23.75 -10.29
N PHE A 138 -13.60 -23.36 -10.30
CA PHE A 138 -13.18 -22.01 -10.65
C PHE A 138 -13.12 -21.80 -12.16
N GLN A 139 -13.07 -20.55 -12.56
CA GLN A 139 -12.83 -20.11 -13.93
C GLN A 139 -11.94 -18.87 -13.96
N SER A 140 -11.25 -18.67 -15.09
CA SER A 140 -10.64 -17.37 -15.39
C SER A 140 -11.75 -16.37 -15.71
N PRO A 141 -11.83 -15.22 -15.02
CA PRO A 141 -12.79 -14.18 -15.38
C PRO A 141 -12.50 -13.67 -16.80
N LEU A 142 -13.55 -13.34 -17.54
CA LEU A 142 -13.44 -12.72 -18.88
C LEU A 142 -13.28 -11.19 -18.80
N ALA A 143 -13.16 -10.64 -17.60
CA ALA A 143 -13.04 -9.21 -17.37
C ALA A 143 -11.69 -8.66 -17.85
N LYS A 144 -11.68 -7.40 -18.29
CA LYS A 144 -10.44 -6.69 -18.67
C LYS A 144 -9.50 -6.64 -17.46
N GLY A 145 -8.28 -7.15 -17.64
CA GLY A 145 -7.29 -7.25 -16.56
C GLY A 145 -7.31 -8.56 -15.78
N ALA A 146 -8.19 -9.51 -16.11
CA ALA A 146 -8.03 -10.89 -15.67
C ALA A 146 -6.81 -11.53 -16.36
N PHE A 147 -6.10 -12.39 -15.65
CA PHE A 147 -4.92 -13.06 -16.13
C PHE A 147 -4.89 -14.50 -15.63
N LEU A 148 -4.45 -15.42 -16.48
CA LEU A 148 -4.12 -16.78 -16.11
C LEU A 148 -2.80 -17.10 -16.82
N ARG A 149 -1.74 -17.24 -16.03
CA ARG A 149 -0.39 -17.47 -16.51
C ARG A 149 0.27 -18.55 -15.66
N GLY A 150 1.00 -19.42 -16.36
CA GLY A 150 1.67 -20.55 -15.76
C GLY A 150 0.76 -21.77 -15.76
N THR A 151 1.21 -22.82 -15.07
CA THR A 151 0.53 -24.12 -15.02
C THR A 151 0.27 -24.59 -13.59
N GLY A 152 0.65 -23.79 -12.59
CA GLY A 152 0.53 -24.19 -11.19
C GLY A 152 -0.92 -24.25 -10.68
N LEU A 153 -1.84 -23.47 -11.26
CA LEU A 153 -3.25 -23.44 -10.83
C LEU A 153 -4.11 -24.46 -11.59
N ASP A 154 -4.73 -25.37 -10.85
CA ASP A 154 -5.85 -26.17 -11.35
C ASP A 154 -7.18 -25.47 -11.05
N LEU A 155 -7.87 -25.02 -12.10
CA LEU A 155 -9.17 -24.36 -11.97
C LEU A 155 -10.29 -25.30 -11.52
N ALA A 156 -10.19 -26.60 -11.76
CA ALA A 156 -11.23 -27.53 -11.32
C ALA A 156 -11.22 -27.68 -9.80
N SER A 157 -10.05 -27.95 -9.21
CA SER A 157 -9.91 -28.11 -7.76
C SER A 157 -9.66 -26.81 -6.99
N GLY A 158 -9.22 -25.74 -7.66
CA GLY A 158 -8.78 -24.49 -7.00
C GLY A 158 -7.40 -24.59 -6.34
N ARG A 159 -6.67 -25.70 -6.53
CA ARG A 159 -5.32 -25.88 -5.97
C ARG A 159 -4.28 -25.20 -6.81
N PHE A 160 -3.40 -24.46 -6.15
CA PHE A 160 -2.18 -23.95 -6.74
C PHE A 160 -0.97 -24.76 -6.22
N THR A 161 -0.18 -25.30 -7.14
CA THR A 161 1.11 -25.94 -6.85
C THR A 161 2.22 -24.99 -7.28
N ALA A 162 3.03 -24.55 -6.32
CA ALA A 162 4.18 -23.69 -6.61
C ALA A 162 5.21 -24.48 -7.45
N PRO A 163 5.52 -24.06 -8.69
CA PRO A 163 6.46 -24.80 -9.53
C PRO A 163 7.92 -24.60 -9.11
N VAL A 164 8.21 -23.54 -8.36
CA VAL A 164 9.53 -23.19 -7.87
C VAL A 164 9.46 -22.73 -6.42
N GLY A 165 10.54 -22.86 -5.66
CA GLY A 165 10.63 -22.28 -4.33
C GLY A 165 10.68 -20.75 -4.41
N GLY A 166 9.92 -20.05 -3.56
CA GLY A 166 9.89 -18.60 -3.56
C GLY A 166 8.82 -17.99 -2.67
N ILE A 167 8.70 -16.67 -2.76
CA ILE A 167 7.66 -15.90 -2.07
C ILE A 167 6.48 -15.71 -3.03
N TYR A 168 5.31 -16.13 -2.59
CA TYR A 168 4.06 -16.00 -3.33
C TYR A 168 3.10 -15.10 -2.57
N GLN A 169 2.36 -14.27 -3.31
CA GLN A 169 1.32 -13.40 -2.75
C GLN A 169 -0.04 -13.89 -3.24
N PHE A 170 -0.94 -14.16 -2.29
CA PHE A 170 -2.34 -14.51 -2.57
C PHE A 170 -3.27 -13.47 -1.96
N SER A 171 -4.36 -13.19 -2.67
CA SER A 171 -5.46 -12.37 -2.19
C SER A 171 -6.77 -12.99 -2.65
N ALA A 172 -7.78 -12.98 -1.78
CA ALA A 172 -9.08 -13.55 -2.07
C ALA A 172 -10.17 -12.63 -1.53
N ASN A 173 -11.20 -12.40 -2.34
CA ASN A 173 -12.41 -11.70 -1.95
C ASN A 173 -13.56 -12.71 -1.93
N VAL A 174 -14.21 -12.87 -0.78
CA VAL A 174 -15.30 -13.84 -0.61
C VAL A 174 -16.57 -13.10 -0.20
N HIS A 175 -17.62 -13.28 -0.98
CA HIS A 175 -18.94 -12.73 -0.71
C HIS A 175 -19.81 -13.82 -0.10
N ILE A 176 -20.43 -13.53 1.05
CA ILE A 176 -21.28 -14.45 1.79
C ILE A 176 -22.70 -13.88 1.80
N ASP A 177 -23.64 -14.64 1.24
CA ASP A 177 -25.07 -14.31 1.27
C ASP A 177 -25.83 -15.31 2.16
N HIS A 178 -26.84 -14.80 2.87
CA HIS A 178 -27.73 -15.54 3.77
C HIS A 178 -29.20 -15.52 3.30
N SER A 179 -29.45 -15.08 2.06
CA SER A 179 -30.79 -14.93 1.48
C SER A 179 -31.63 -16.21 1.48
N GLU A 180 -31.03 -17.36 1.20
CA GLU A 180 -31.69 -18.69 1.20
C GLU A 180 -32.18 -19.13 2.60
N LEU A 181 -31.68 -18.52 3.67
CA LEU A 181 -32.02 -18.92 5.04
C LEU A 181 -33.36 -18.37 5.54
N LYS A 182 -34.03 -17.52 4.74
CA LYS A 182 -35.27 -16.82 5.12
C LYS A 182 -36.49 -17.73 5.34
N SER A 183 -36.44 -19.00 4.92
CA SER A 183 -37.63 -19.85 4.89
C SER A 183 -37.83 -20.79 6.09
N LYS A 184 -36.83 -21.05 6.96
CA LYS A 184 -37.02 -21.93 8.14
C LYS A 184 -35.93 -21.94 9.23
N VAL A 185 -34.73 -21.42 9.00
CA VAL A 185 -33.61 -21.51 9.97
C VAL A 185 -32.96 -20.14 10.10
N GLN A 186 -33.20 -19.40 11.18
CA GLN A 186 -32.53 -18.11 11.37
C GLN A 186 -31.05 -18.31 11.77
N LEU A 187 -30.13 -17.50 11.24
CA LEU A 187 -28.76 -17.42 11.77
C LEU A 187 -28.82 -16.83 13.17
N ARG A 188 -28.16 -17.48 14.12
CA ARG A 188 -28.02 -16.94 15.48
C ARG A 188 -26.84 -15.99 15.53
N ALA A 189 -26.85 -15.04 16.46
CA ALA A 189 -25.74 -14.11 16.66
C ALA A 189 -24.38 -14.79 16.97
N ARG A 190 -24.40 -16.06 17.37
CA ARG A 190 -23.19 -16.87 17.64
C ARG A 190 -22.74 -17.72 16.46
N ASP A 191 -23.55 -17.82 15.40
CA ASP A 191 -23.17 -18.58 14.22
C ASP A 191 -22.04 -17.82 13.51
N ASN A 192 -20.98 -18.51 13.13
CA ASN A 192 -19.82 -17.93 12.45
C ASN A 192 -19.49 -18.70 11.17
N VAL A 193 -18.98 -17.99 10.18
CA VAL A 193 -18.40 -18.56 8.97
C VAL A 193 -16.92 -18.26 8.99
N ARG A 194 -16.11 -19.28 8.67
CA ARG A 194 -14.65 -19.16 8.55
C ARG A 194 -14.25 -19.47 7.13
N VAL A 195 -13.37 -18.64 6.59
CA VAL A 195 -12.78 -18.81 5.26
C VAL A 195 -11.28 -18.95 5.47
N LEU A 196 -10.69 -19.98 4.86
CA LEU A 196 -9.29 -20.34 5.04
C LEU A 196 -8.65 -20.54 3.67
N ILE A 197 -7.41 -20.07 3.51
CA ILE A 197 -6.54 -20.46 2.39
C ILE A 197 -5.57 -21.49 2.96
N CYS A 198 -5.56 -22.69 2.37
CA CYS A 198 -4.88 -23.84 2.93
C CYS A 198 -3.59 -24.16 2.19
N ILE A 199 -2.52 -24.31 2.95
CA ILE A 199 -1.27 -24.90 2.46
C ILE A 199 -1.37 -26.41 2.72
N GLU A 200 -1.14 -27.22 1.69
CA GLU A 200 -1.16 -28.69 1.76
C GLU A 200 -2.47 -29.29 2.34
N SER A 201 -3.61 -28.60 2.19
CA SER A 201 -4.90 -29.01 2.77
C SER A 201 -4.92 -29.14 4.31
N LEU A 202 -3.99 -28.53 5.04
CA LEU A 202 -3.86 -28.73 6.49
C LEU A 202 -4.87 -27.95 7.35
N CYS A 203 -5.89 -27.32 6.76
CA CYS A 203 -6.91 -26.55 7.49
C CYS A 203 -7.93 -27.39 8.27
N HIS A 204 -7.98 -28.71 8.05
CA HIS A 204 -9.01 -29.59 8.63
C HIS A 204 -8.91 -29.75 10.16
N ARG A 205 -7.84 -29.25 10.78
CA ARG A 205 -7.57 -29.39 12.22
C ARG A 205 -8.02 -28.20 13.07
N HIS A 206 -8.73 -27.24 12.49
CA HIS A 206 -9.05 -25.97 13.14
C HIS A 206 -10.54 -25.66 13.29
#